data_AF-A0A956BXA4-F1
#
_entry.id   AF-A0A956BXA4-F1
#
_cell.length_a   1.000
_cell.length_b   1.000
_cell.length_c   1.000
_cell.angle_alpha   90.00
_cell.angle_beta   90.00
_cell.angle_gamma   90.00
#
_symmetry.space_group_name_H-M   'P 1'
#
loop_
_entity.id
_entity.type
_entity.pdbx_description
1 polymer ?
#
loop_
_entity_poly.entity_id
_entity_poly.type
_entity_poly.pdbx_seq_one_letter_code
_entity_poly.pdbx_strand_id
1 'polypeptide(L)'
;MSDSQQIVIGRSRDCGLVLSDGTVSGRHARLTWQGASLLVEDLGSANGTWVRGQRVTQLQIRPGEDLRLGAVSFPWGHPDMYAFLRRGAAGDTILGMSIPGRKYICGACGQTGLIPTGFDGGTLSCAACHTALIVGRRPVPAPPRQSSAGSILASLLMLGVAAGIGVWLWQHGGEERARVVREQLQPIGPRPTSAEELSVRVHTRDRVVASMDSSNPVVRNTAARIAADAQGNFSIEQVANIFSHVRGSWRYVNDPEGSEYFAHASETITNEYVGDCDDFAIVVAAMLTSIGGRARIVMMSGPEGGHAYPEVCLAGDPEDVRAHLDDHYQHLRDRALRQHVNGIHYRPAEDCPLWLNLDWNAGVPGGAYEAESWAVAIYPDGRTETLATAGTPPPAAPPAPASGG
;
A
#
# COMPACT_ATOMS: atom_id res chain seq x y z
N MET A 1 2.63 25.96 26.47
CA MET A 1 2.73 25.22 25.19
C MET A 1 1.81 25.94 24.21
N SER A 2 2.29 26.30 23.02
CA SER A 2 1.42 26.94 22.02
C SER A 2 0.47 25.90 21.42
N ASP A 3 -0.78 26.27 21.15
CA ASP A 3 -1.77 25.39 20.48
C ASP A 3 -1.28 24.82 19.14
N SER A 4 -0.23 25.40 18.56
CA SER A 4 0.40 24.93 17.31
C SER A 4 1.18 23.62 17.43
N GLN A 5 1.50 23.14 18.64
CA GLN A 5 2.32 21.93 18.88
C GLN A 5 1.54 20.67 19.25
N GLN A 6 0.21 20.76 19.33
CA GLN A 6 -0.65 19.63 19.64
C GLN A 6 -1.78 19.50 18.62
N ILE A 7 -2.31 18.30 18.48
CA ILE A 7 -3.54 18.02 17.75
C ILE A 7 -4.36 17.01 18.55
N VAL A 8 -5.66 17.28 18.66
CA VAL A 8 -6.61 16.34 19.27
C VAL A 8 -7.28 15.56 18.15
N ILE A 9 -7.37 14.26 18.33
CA ILE A 9 -7.97 13.32 17.39
C ILE A 9 -9.18 12.68 18.05
N GLY A 10 -10.28 12.57 17.32
CA GLY A 10 -11.50 11.98 17.84
C GLY A 10 -12.63 12.06 16.84
N ARG A 11 -13.82 11.61 17.25
CA ARG A 11 -15.02 11.63 16.41
C ARG A 11 -15.77 12.96 16.43
N SER A 12 -15.54 13.78 17.45
CA SER A 12 -16.22 15.07 17.57
C SER A 12 -15.65 16.09 16.57
N ARG A 13 -16.53 16.95 16.05
CA ARG A 13 -16.19 17.97 15.05
C ARG A 13 -15.23 19.06 15.54
N ASP A 14 -15.01 19.15 16.85
CA ASP A 14 -14.06 20.06 17.49
C ASP A 14 -12.61 19.50 17.53
N CYS A 15 -12.39 18.27 17.06
CA CYS A 15 -11.06 17.69 16.95
C CYS A 15 -10.30 18.24 15.73
N GLY A 16 -8.97 18.34 15.85
CA GLY A 16 -8.10 18.76 14.75
C GLY A 16 -7.92 17.67 13.69
N LEU A 17 -8.16 16.40 14.05
CA LEU A 17 -8.42 15.32 13.11
C LEU A 17 -9.71 14.62 13.52
N VAL A 18 -10.70 14.61 12.61
CA VAL A 18 -12.00 13.98 12.85
C VAL A 18 -12.01 12.59 12.21
N LEU A 19 -12.28 11.56 13.01
CA LEU A 19 -12.47 10.18 12.54
C LEU A 19 -13.91 9.77 12.78
N SER A 20 -14.66 9.41 11.74
CA SER A 20 -16.10 9.16 11.81
C SER A 20 -16.50 7.85 12.52
N ASP A 21 -15.53 6.99 12.81
CA ASP A 21 -15.74 5.64 13.32
C ASP A 21 -16.37 5.60 14.73
N GLY A 22 -17.32 4.68 14.92
CA GLY A 22 -18.07 4.52 16.17
C GLY A 22 -17.23 4.09 17.37
N THR A 23 -16.10 3.41 17.13
CA THR A 23 -15.16 3.00 18.17
C THR A 23 -14.24 4.14 18.62
N VAL A 24 -14.22 5.26 17.89
CA VAL A 24 -13.43 6.43 18.23
C VAL A 24 -14.23 7.36 19.15
N SER A 25 -13.72 7.62 20.36
CA SER A 25 -14.33 8.55 21.29
C SER A 25 -14.33 10.00 20.75
N GLY A 26 -15.27 10.82 21.23
CA GLY A 26 -15.44 12.21 20.78
C GLY A 26 -14.14 13.01 20.80
N ARG A 27 -13.37 12.91 21.89
CA ARG A 27 -11.96 13.28 21.96
C ARG A 27 -11.21 12.03 22.42
N HIS A 28 -10.52 11.36 21.49
CA HIS A 28 -9.95 10.03 21.72
C HIS A 28 -8.52 10.12 22.23
N ALA A 29 -7.67 10.80 21.49
CA ALA A 29 -6.24 10.91 21.77
C ALA A 29 -5.72 12.30 21.43
N ARG A 30 -4.60 12.65 22.04
CA ARG A 30 -3.83 13.85 21.73
C ARG A 30 -2.45 13.43 21.24
N LEU A 31 -2.01 14.06 20.16
CA LEU A 31 -0.63 14.02 19.72
C LEU A 31 0.02 15.36 20.05
N THR A 32 1.14 15.31 20.75
CA THR A 32 1.92 16.50 21.11
C THR A 32 3.35 16.33 20.64
N TRP A 33 3.88 17.34 19.96
CA TRP A 33 5.29 17.34 19.59
C TRP A 33 6.20 17.45 20.82
N GLN A 34 7.15 16.52 20.92
CA GLN A 34 8.24 16.53 21.89
C GLN A 34 9.57 16.37 21.16
N GLY A 35 10.14 17.49 20.73
CA GLY A 35 11.31 17.50 19.85
C GLY A 35 10.98 16.83 18.51
N ALA A 36 11.73 15.79 18.15
CA ALA A 36 11.56 15.04 16.90
C ALA A 36 10.61 13.82 17.02
N SER A 37 9.77 13.76 18.04
CA SER A 37 8.87 12.63 18.28
C SER A 37 7.51 13.13 18.77
N LEU A 38 6.50 12.29 18.62
CA LEU A 38 5.15 12.55 19.08
C LEU A 38 4.94 11.85 20.41
N LEU A 39 4.48 12.60 21.39
CA LEU A 39 3.81 12.02 22.54
C LEU A 39 2.37 11.73 22.14
N VAL A 40 1.99 10.46 22.17
CA VAL A 40 0.58 10.05 22.14
C VAL A 40 0.07 9.99 23.56
N GLU A 41 -1.08 10.58 23.79
CA GLU A 41 -1.81 10.55 25.06
C GLU A 41 -3.26 10.16 24.78
N ASP A 42 -3.72 9.07 25.39
CA ASP A 42 -5.12 8.67 25.39
C ASP A 42 -5.92 9.59 26.33
N LEU A 43 -7.04 10.14 25.85
CA LEU A 43 -7.84 11.12 26.59
C LEU A 43 -8.99 10.47 27.38
N GLY A 44 -8.83 9.20 27.78
CA GLY A 44 -9.88 8.43 28.45
C GLY A 44 -10.85 7.82 27.44
N SER A 45 -10.33 7.31 26.33
CA SER A 45 -11.16 6.72 25.28
C SER A 45 -11.80 5.39 25.72
N ALA A 46 -13.00 5.11 25.21
CA ALA A 46 -13.73 3.90 25.54
C ALA A 46 -12.99 2.62 25.07
N ASN A 47 -12.46 2.65 23.84
CA ASN A 47 -11.86 1.49 23.18
C ASN A 47 -10.32 1.49 23.21
N GLY A 48 -9.72 2.53 23.82
CA GLY A 48 -8.29 2.64 24.04
C GLY A 48 -7.48 3.07 22.81
N THR A 49 -6.35 3.69 23.12
CA THR A 49 -5.25 3.92 22.18
C THR A 49 -4.25 2.78 22.24
N TRP A 50 -3.81 2.30 21.09
CA TRP A 50 -2.91 1.15 20.95
C TRP A 50 -1.70 1.55 20.12
N VAL A 51 -0.50 1.16 20.55
CA VAL A 51 0.73 1.34 19.79
C VAL A 51 1.49 0.02 19.73
N ARG A 52 1.83 -0.45 18.54
CA ARG A 52 2.51 -1.74 18.32
C ARG A 52 1.77 -2.90 18.99
N GLY A 53 0.45 -2.93 18.84
CA GLY A 53 -0.44 -3.93 19.46
C GLY A 53 -0.60 -3.84 20.98
N GLN A 54 0.03 -2.88 21.67
CA GLN A 54 -0.09 -2.70 23.13
C GLN A 54 -0.98 -1.49 23.45
N ARG A 55 -1.91 -1.64 24.38
CA ARG A 55 -2.74 -0.53 24.85
C ARG A 55 -1.87 0.43 25.66
N VAL A 56 -1.95 1.72 25.36
CA VAL A 56 -1.17 2.78 25.99
C VAL A 56 -2.06 3.88 26.53
N THR A 57 -1.70 4.42 27.68
CA THR A 57 -2.26 5.69 28.17
C THR A 57 -1.44 6.87 27.68
N GLN A 58 -0.12 6.70 27.63
CA GLN A 58 0.80 7.69 27.11
C GLN A 58 2.07 7.01 26.60
N LEU A 59 2.50 7.31 25.37
CA LEU A 59 3.71 6.74 24.79
C LEU A 59 4.34 7.70 23.77
N GLN A 60 5.68 7.79 23.81
CA GLN A 60 6.42 8.50 22.78
C GLN A 60 6.60 7.60 21.56
N ILE A 61 6.12 8.06 20.42
CA ILE A 61 6.19 7.38 19.13
C ILE A 61 6.83 8.31 18.10
N ARG A 62 7.20 7.76 16.96
CA ARG A 62 7.45 8.56 15.77
C ARG A 62 6.23 8.54 14.84
N PRO A 63 6.01 9.60 14.04
CA PRO A 63 4.89 9.59 13.13
C PRO A 63 5.10 8.53 12.04
N GLY A 64 4.05 7.78 11.72
CA GLY A 64 4.12 6.58 10.86
C GLY A 64 4.29 5.27 11.63
N GLU A 65 4.43 5.30 12.95
CA GLU A 65 4.34 4.09 13.77
C GLU A 65 2.92 3.50 13.77
N ASP A 66 2.83 2.21 14.08
CA ASP A 66 1.57 1.49 14.26
C ASP A 66 0.84 2.06 15.48
N LEU A 67 -0.05 3.01 15.22
CA LEU A 67 -0.93 3.67 16.17
C LEU A 67 -2.36 3.32 15.75
N ARG A 68 -3.18 2.88 16.70
CA ARG A 68 -4.59 2.55 16.49
C ARG A 68 -5.43 3.20 17.59
N LEU A 69 -6.55 3.79 17.20
CA LEU A 69 -7.52 4.45 18.08
C LEU A 69 -8.83 3.65 18.02
N GLY A 70 -9.14 2.89 19.07
CA GLY A 70 -10.22 1.90 18.99
C GLY A 70 -9.89 0.81 17.96
N ALA A 71 -10.78 0.62 16.97
CA ALA A 71 -10.55 -0.25 15.83
C ALA A 71 -9.79 0.44 14.67
N VAL A 72 -9.69 1.77 14.68
CA VAL A 72 -9.16 2.54 13.55
C VAL A 72 -7.64 2.64 13.58
N SER A 73 -6.97 2.09 12.56
CA SER A 73 -5.55 2.38 12.31
C SER A 73 -5.36 3.85 11.95
N PHE A 74 -4.36 4.49 12.56
CA PHE A 74 -4.18 5.93 12.47
C PHE A 74 -3.80 6.37 11.04
N PRO A 75 -4.56 7.28 10.41
CA PRO A 75 -4.32 7.68 9.02
C PRO A 75 -3.25 8.77 8.95
N TRP A 76 -1.98 8.38 9.04
CA TRP A 76 -0.85 9.31 8.96
C TRP A 76 -0.85 10.18 7.69
N GLY A 77 -1.46 9.69 6.61
CA GLY A 77 -1.65 10.40 5.34
C GLY A 77 -2.87 11.33 5.27
N HIS A 78 -3.59 11.57 6.36
CA HIS A 78 -4.78 12.43 6.31
C HIS A 78 -4.41 13.90 6.03
N PRO A 79 -5.08 14.60 5.09
CA PRO A 79 -4.77 16.00 4.76
C PRO A 79 -4.72 16.95 5.95
N ASP A 80 -5.65 16.80 6.89
CA ASP A 80 -5.72 17.62 8.11
C ASP A 80 -4.51 17.40 9.04
N MET A 81 -3.87 16.23 8.95
CA MET A 81 -2.69 15.89 9.73
C MET A 81 -1.44 16.60 9.17
N TYR A 82 -1.41 16.93 7.89
CA TYR A 82 -0.22 17.50 7.23
C TYR A 82 0.22 18.83 7.81
N ALA A 83 -0.72 19.69 8.22
CA ALA A 83 -0.37 20.99 8.79
C ALA A 83 0.26 20.83 10.18
N PHE A 84 -0.28 19.94 11.02
CA PHE A 84 0.28 19.61 12.32
C PHE A 84 1.66 18.96 12.20
N LEU A 85 1.80 18.01 11.28
CA LEU A 85 3.04 17.31 11.03
C LEU A 85 4.13 18.29 10.53
N ARG A 86 3.81 19.15 9.57
CA ARG A 86 4.70 20.22 9.06
C ARG A 86 5.23 21.14 10.16
N ARG A 87 4.37 21.58 11.07
CA ARG A 87 4.73 22.53 12.13
C ARG A 87 5.72 21.96 13.14
N GLY A 88 5.56 20.70 13.53
CA GLY A 88 6.46 20.09 14.50
C GLY A 88 7.74 19.51 13.93
N ALA A 89 7.77 19.23 12.62
CA ALA A 89 8.96 18.73 11.93
C ALA A 89 10.08 19.77 11.76
N ALA A 90 9.84 21.06 12.09
CA ALA A 90 10.80 22.16 11.93
C ALA A 90 11.46 22.26 10.53
N GLY A 91 10.83 21.68 9.49
CA GLY A 91 11.37 21.60 8.12
C GLY A 91 12.13 20.30 7.80
N ASP A 92 12.61 19.58 8.81
CA ASP A 92 13.51 18.43 8.68
C ASP A 92 12.85 17.11 9.17
N THR A 93 11.77 16.74 8.48
CA THR A 93 11.31 15.34 8.28
C THR A 93 10.80 14.50 9.47
N ILE A 94 9.86 13.63 9.12
CA ILE A 94 9.08 12.73 9.96
C ILE A 94 9.31 11.29 9.52
N LEU A 95 9.75 10.42 10.43
CA LEU A 95 9.92 8.99 10.15
C LEU A 95 9.50 8.11 11.31
N GLY A 96 8.60 7.16 11.02
CA GLY A 96 8.33 5.96 11.81
C GLY A 96 9.61 5.15 11.96
N MET A 97 9.69 4.27 12.95
CA MET A 97 10.91 3.51 13.28
C MET A 97 11.65 2.95 12.05
N SER A 98 12.98 3.04 12.09
CA SER A 98 13.91 2.37 11.18
C SER A 98 13.61 0.87 11.17
N ILE A 99 12.83 0.45 10.18
CA ILE A 99 12.60 -0.94 9.80
C ILE A 99 12.79 -0.97 8.28
N PRO A 100 13.77 -1.72 7.76
CA PRO A 100 14.01 -1.86 6.32
C PRO A 100 12.70 -2.18 5.56
N GLY A 101 12.44 -1.48 4.45
CA GLY A 101 11.25 -1.69 3.62
C GLY A 101 9.96 -0.97 4.06
N ARG A 102 10.00 -0.09 5.08
CA ARG A 102 8.81 0.67 5.52
C ARG A 102 8.67 2.06 4.89
N LYS A 103 7.42 2.54 4.88
CA LYS A 103 6.96 3.80 4.29
C LYS A 103 7.35 5.02 5.14
N TYR A 104 7.73 6.12 4.48
CA TYR A 104 7.94 7.44 5.08
C TYR A 104 6.97 8.48 4.54
N ILE A 105 6.84 9.61 5.25
CA ILE A 105 6.12 10.80 4.78
C ILE A 105 7.07 12.00 4.85
N CYS A 106 7.25 12.69 3.73
CA CYS A 106 8.06 13.91 3.67
C CYS A 106 7.40 15.01 4.50
N GLY A 107 8.13 15.51 5.50
CA GLY A 107 7.66 16.59 6.37
C GLY A 107 7.49 17.93 5.66
N ALA A 108 8.08 18.12 4.46
CA ALA A 108 7.97 19.38 3.71
C ALA A 108 6.82 19.38 2.69
N CYS A 109 6.67 18.30 1.91
CA CYS A 109 5.68 18.24 0.82
C CYS A 109 4.56 17.22 1.02
N GLY A 110 4.63 16.39 2.06
CA GLY A 110 3.66 15.32 2.32
C GLY A 110 3.82 14.07 1.44
N GLN A 111 4.81 14.04 0.53
CA GLN A 111 5.07 12.89 -0.33
C GLN A 111 5.42 11.64 0.50
N THR A 112 4.79 10.52 0.18
CA THR A 112 5.13 9.22 0.75
C THR A 112 6.19 8.49 -0.10
N GLY A 113 6.99 7.64 0.53
CA GLY A 113 8.03 6.83 -0.15
C GLY A 113 8.47 5.64 0.69
N LEU A 114 9.41 4.83 0.20
CA LEU A 114 9.96 3.67 0.93
C LEU A 114 11.39 3.92 1.38
N ILE A 115 11.74 3.48 2.58
CA ILE A 115 13.13 3.47 3.05
C ILE A 115 13.86 2.30 2.37
N PRO A 116 15.04 2.53 1.74
CA PRO A 116 15.79 1.47 1.08
C PRO A 116 16.12 0.30 2.00
N THR A 117 16.11 -0.91 1.45
CA THR A 117 16.49 -2.13 2.18
C THR A 117 17.95 -2.02 2.64
N GLY A 118 18.20 -2.30 3.92
CA GLY A 118 19.55 -2.20 4.52
C GLY A 118 19.96 -0.79 4.98
N PHE A 119 19.09 0.21 4.83
CA PHE A 119 19.34 1.55 5.34
C PHE A 119 19.03 1.61 6.86
N ASP A 120 20.05 1.88 7.67
CA ASP A 120 19.99 1.92 9.14
C ASP A 120 20.22 3.32 9.76
N GLY A 121 20.58 4.32 8.94
CA GLY A 121 20.69 5.73 9.34
C GLY A 121 21.39 6.63 8.31
N GLY A 122 21.18 7.96 8.39
CA GLY A 122 21.74 8.98 7.48
C GLY A 122 20.72 10.00 6.97
N THR A 123 21.01 10.62 5.81
CA THR A 123 20.11 11.58 5.14
C THR A 123 19.62 10.99 3.82
N LEU A 124 18.31 10.91 3.62
CA LEU A 124 17.65 10.66 2.33
C LEU A 124 17.22 11.99 1.70
N SER A 125 16.90 12.02 0.42
CA SER A 125 16.30 13.20 -0.23
C SER A 125 14.89 12.85 -0.67
N CYS A 126 13.92 13.71 -0.38
CA CYS A 126 12.55 13.49 -0.84
C CYS A 126 12.52 13.48 -2.38
N ALA A 127 11.99 12.40 -2.98
CA ALA A 127 11.85 12.30 -4.43
C ALA A 127 11.02 13.43 -5.07
N ALA A 128 10.09 14.05 -4.32
CA ALA A 128 9.20 15.09 -4.86
C ALA A 128 9.71 16.52 -4.66
N CYS A 129 10.28 16.85 -3.49
CA CYS A 129 10.67 18.22 -3.16
C CYS A 129 12.15 18.38 -2.82
N HIS A 130 12.93 17.32 -2.95
CA HIS A 130 14.37 17.26 -2.65
C HIS A 130 14.77 17.60 -1.21
N THR A 131 13.81 17.88 -0.32
CA THR A 131 14.03 18.10 1.10
C THR A 131 14.82 16.94 1.71
N ALA A 132 15.84 17.29 2.49
CA ALA A 132 16.62 16.32 3.25
C ALA A 132 15.75 15.64 4.31
N LEU A 133 15.76 14.31 4.29
CA LEU A 133 15.03 13.42 5.17
C LEU A 133 16.02 12.75 6.11
N ILE A 134 16.10 13.16 7.37
CA ILE A 134 17.07 12.60 8.33
C ILE A 134 16.49 11.34 8.98
N VAL A 135 17.17 10.22 8.82
CA VAL A 135 16.79 8.88 9.31
C VAL A 135 17.88 8.41 10.31
N GLY A 136 17.55 8.01 11.54
CA GLY A 136 18.57 7.54 12.53
C GLY A 136 19.12 8.61 13.50
N ARG A 137 19.96 8.24 14.48
CA ARG A 137 20.03 8.86 15.84
C ARG A 137 20.50 10.33 15.97
N ARG A 138 19.56 11.11 16.54
CA ARG A 138 19.55 12.16 17.61
C ARG A 138 20.31 13.50 17.42
N PRO A 139 19.71 14.62 17.91
CA PRO A 139 20.44 15.84 18.22
C PRO A 139 21.41 15.61 19.38
N VAL A 140 22.57 16.25 19.32
CA VAL A 140 23.49 16.38 20.45
C VAL A 140 22.78 17.18 21.55
N PRO A 141 22.71 16.70 22.82
CA PRO A 141 22.22 17.52 23.91
C PRO A 141 23.12 18.77 24.02
N ALA A 142 22.49 19.96 24.11
CA ALA A 142 23.25 21.17 24.38
C ALA A 142 24.06 20.96 25.68
N PRO A 143 25.36 21.30 25.69
CA PRO A 143 26.15 21.14 26.91
C PRO A 143 25.51 21.96 28.04
N PRO A 144 25.50 21.42 29.28
CA PRO A 144 24.99 22.18 30.41
C PRO A 144 25.76 23.49 30.52
N ARG A 145 25.06 24.61 30.75
CA ARG A 145 25.69 25.86 31.14
C ARG A 145 26.41 25.61 32.46
N GLN A 146 27.72 25.39 32.40
CA GLN A 146 28.58 25.48 33.56
C GLN A 146 29.39 26.77 33.46
N SER A 147 29.08 27.65 34.40
CA SER A 147 29.89 28.77 34.81
C SER A 147 31.24 28.30 35.38
N SER A 148 32.22 29.18 35.21
CA SER A 148 33.49 29.35 35.96
C SER A 148 34.62 28.31 35.82
N ALA A 149 35.70 28.78 35.19
CA ALA A 149 37.12 28.76 35.60
C ALA A 149 37.88 27.42 35.82
N GLY A 150 38.99 27.24 35.09
CA GLY A 150 40.21 26.59 35.62
C GLY A 150 40.88 25.46 34.80
N SER A 151 42.01 25.80 34.15
CA SER A 151 43.28 25.03 34.01
C SER A 151 43.38 23.64 33.33
N ILE A 152 43.85 23.65 32.06
CA ILE A 152 45.19 23.27 31.54
C ILE A 152 45.80 21.83 31.71
N LEU A 153 46.19 21.26 30.53
CA LEU A 153 47.29 20.33 30.17
C LEU A 153 47.30 18.86 30.67
N ALA A 154 46.80 17.93 29.82
CA ALA A 154 47.42 16.61 29.55
C ALA A 154 46.59 15.79 28.54
N SER A 155 46.82 15.89 27.22
CA SER A 155 46.22 14.96 26.21
C SER A 155 46.78 15.05 24.76
N LEU A 156 47.95 15.65 24.51
CA LEU A 156 48.32 16.08 23.15
C LEU A 156 49.05 15.07 22.24
N LEU A 157 49.20 13.78 22.57
CA LEU A 157 50.02 12.89 21.73
C LEU A 157 49.38 11.58 21.23
N MET A 158 48.13 11.25 21.60
CA MET A 158 47.41 10.08 21.06
C MET A 158 46.27 10.43 20.08
N LEU A 159 46.00 11.72 19.85
CA LEU A 159 44.90 12.19 18.99
C LEU A 159 45.28 12.33 17.51
N GLY A 160 46.57 12.41 17.15
CA GLY A 160 47.00 12.71 15.78
C GLY A 160 46.78 11.58 14.77
N VAL A 161 47.06 10.32 15.16
CA VAL A 161 46.99 9.17 14.23
C VAL A 161 45.57 8.63 14.08
N ALA A 162 44.78 8.62 15.16
CA ALA A 162 43.36 8.24 15.12
C ALA A 162 42.50 9.27 14.38
N ALA A 163 42.83 10.57 14.50
CA ALA A 163 42.15 11.62 13.73
C ALA A 163 42.47 11.53 12.24
N GLY A 164 43.69 11.16 11.84
CA GLY A 164 44.07 11.03 10.43
C GLY A 164 43.30 9.92 9.68
N ILE A 165 43.20 8.73 10.28
CA ILE A 165 42.44 7.60 9.70
C ILE A 165 40.94 7.87 9.76
N GLY A 166 40.45 8.49 10.84
CA GLY A 166 39.04 8.89 10.97
C GLY A 166 38.62 9.96 9.96
N VAL A 167 39.48 10.95 9.69
CA VAL A 167 39.22 12.00 8.68
C VAL A 167 39.31 11.44 7.27
N TRP A 168 40.23 10.51 6.99
CA TRP A 168 40.32 9.86 5.68
C TRP A 168 39.12 8.93 5.39
N LEU A 169 38.70 8.12 6.36
CA LEU A 169 37.47 7.30 6.24
C LEU A 169 36.20 8.17 6.16
N TRP A 170 36.18 9.34 6.80
CA TRP A 170 35.08 10.31 6.73
C TRP A 170 35.05 11.08 5.40
N GLN A 171 36.20 11.48 4.87
CA GLN A 171 36.32 12.22 3.60
C GLN A 171 36.15 11.32 2.37
N HIS A 172 36.46 10.02 2.44
CA HIS A 172 36.42 9.14 1.27
C HIS A 172 35.44 7.97 1.37
N GLY A 173 34.97 7.58 2.57
CA GLY A 173 33.98 6.51 2.73
C GLY A 173 32.52 6.95 2.56
N GLY A 174 32.24 8.25 2.65
CA GLY A 174 30.89 8.82 2.56
C GLY A 174 30.41 9.08 1.13
N GLU A 175 31.32 9.46 0.22
CA GLU A 175 30.96 9.89 -1.14
C GLU A 175 30.54 8.72 -2.05
N GLU A 176 31.15 7.55 -1.89
CA GLU A 176 30.80 6.35 -2.67
C GLU A 176 29.46 5.74 -2.22
N ARG A 177 29.14 5.81 -0.92
CA ARG A 177 27.82 5.38 -0.38
C ARG A 177 26.71 6.38 -0.69
N ALA A 178 27.00 7.68 -0.69
CA ALA A 178 26.04 8.72 -1.09
C ALA A 178 25.73 8.71 -2.59
N ARG A 179 26.68 8.25 -3.44
CA ARG A 179 26.47 8.09 -4.88
C ARG A 179 25.48 6.95 -5.20
N VAL A 180 25.51 5.86 -4.45
CA VAL A 180 24.62 4.69 -4.65
C VAL A 180 23.16 4.94 -4.23
N VAL A 181 22.90 5.90 -3.33
CA VAL A 181 21.53 6.18 -2.83
C VAL A 181 20.71 7.09 -3.77
N ARG A 182 21.34 7.70 -4.77
CA ARG A 182 20.65 8.59 -5.74
C ARG A 182 19.63 7.87 -6.62
N GLU A 183 19.69 6.53 -6.67
CA GLU A 183 19.00 5.71 -7.67
C GLU A 183 17.93 4.75 -7.12
N GLN A 184 17.61 4.77 -5.81
CA GLN A 184 16.80 3.71 -5.17
C GLN A 184 15.51 4.15 -4.47
N LEU A 185 15.02 5.36 -4.71
CA LEU A 185 13.67 5.76 -4.26
C LEU A 185 12.67 5.46 -5.38
N GLN A 186 11.87 4.40 -5.21
CA GLN A 186 10.79 4.10 -6.14
C GLN A 186 9.67 5.14 -6.01
N PRO A 187 9.31 5.86 -7.09
CA PRO A 187 8.19 6.78 -7.07
C PRO A 187 6.89 5.99 -6.88
N ILE A 188 5.98 6.50 -6.05
CA ILE A 188 4.60 6.00 -5.98
C ILE A 188 3.88 6.56 -7.22
N GLY A 189 4.20 6.03 -8.41
CA GLY A 189 3.56 6.31 -9.70
C GLY A 189 3.12 7.78 -9.94
N PRO A 190 2.03 8.01 -10.68
CA PRO A 190 1.39 9.32 -10.81
C PRO A 190 0.87 9.84 -9.46
N ARG A 191 0.62 11.17 -9.40
CA ARG A 191 -0.02 11.80 -8.24
C ARG A 191 -1.42 11.21 -8.05
N PRO A 192 -1.79 10.75 -6.84
CA PRO A 192 -3.10 10.18 -6.59
C PRO A 192 -4.20 11.22 -6.83
N THR A 193 -5.35 10.74 -7.30
CA THR A 193 -6.52 11.56 -7.64
C THR A 193 -7.46 11.78 -6.45
N SER A 194 -7.38 10.93 -5.42
CA SER A 194 -8.16 11.06 -4.17
C SER A 194 -7.36 10.66 -2.91
N ALA A 195 -7.88 11.01 -1.73
CA ALA A 195 -7.31 10.59 -0.44
C ALA A 195 -7.46 9.08 -0.19
N GLU A 196 -8.54 8.48 -0.71
CA GLU A 196 -8.81 7.05 -0.64
C GLU A 196 -7.84 6.26 -1.53
N GLU A 197 -7.60 6.74 -2.76
CA GLU A 197 -6.57 6.19 -3.65
C GLU A 197 -5.19 6.22 -2.98
N LEU A 198 -4.83 7.34 -2.35
CA LEU A 198 -3.58 7.43 -1.60
C LEU A 198 -3.55 6.43 -0.44
N SER A 199 -4.67 6.26 0.26
CA SER A 199 -4.80 5.28 1.35
C SER A 199 -4.58 3.85 0.85
N VAL A 200 -5.15 3.47 -0.30
CA VAL A 200 -4.93 2.15 -0.90
C VAL A 200 -3.44 1.92 -1.16
N ARG A 201 -2.76 2.88 -1.79
CA ARG A 201 -1.34 2.77 -2.18
C ARG A 201 -0.41 2.72 -0.96
N VAL A 202 -0.77 3.40 0.12
CA VAL A 202 0.08 3.61 1.30
C VAL A 202 -0.27 2.68 2.45
N HIS A 203 -1.51 2.26 2.63
CA HIS A 203 -1.94 1.50 3.81
C HIS A 203 -2.44 0.10 3.45
N THR A 204 -3.09 -0.04 2.30
CA THR A 204 -3.74 -1.31 1.91
C THR A 204 -2.80 -2.24 1.17
N ARG A 205 -2.02 -1.69 0.22
CA ARG A 205 -1.15 -2.44 -0.70
C ARG A 205 -0.39 -3.61 -0.09
N ASP A 206 0.35 -3.38 0.99
CA ASP A 206 1.24 -4.41 1.56
C ASP A 206 0.46 -5.53 2.24
N ARG A 207 -0.72 -5.21 2.79
CA ARG A 207 -1.63 -6.20 3.39
C ARG A 207 -2.19 -7.10 2.28
N VAL A 208 -2.71 -6.51 1.21
CA VAL A 208 -3.22 -7.23 0.03
C VAL A 208 -2.15 -8.15 -0.56
N VAL A 209 -0.95 -7.62 -0.81
CA VAL A 209 0.16 -8.41 -1.38
C VAL A 209 0.57 -9.56 -0.47
N ALA A 210 0.60 -9.36 0.85
CA ALA A 210 0.87 -10.43 1.80
C ALA A 210 -0.26 -11.47 1.84
N SER A 211 -1.51 -11.04 1.73
CA SER A 211 -2.70 -11.89 1.71
C SER A 211 -2.81 -12.74 0.45
N MET A 212 -2.25 -12.32 -0.69
CA MET A 212 -2.23 -13.14 -1.91
C MET A 212 -1.53 -14.50 -1.73
N ASP A 213 -0.51 -14.58 -0.87
CA ASP A 213 0.22 -15.81 -0.52
C ASP A 213 0.36 -16.89 -1.63
N SER A 214 0.63 -16.46 -2.87
CA SER A 214 0.47 -17.29 -4.09
C SER A 214 1.43 -18.48 -4.19
N SER A 215 2.51 -18.46 -3.40
CA SER A 215 3.46 -19.59 -3.27
C SER A 215 3.03 -20.63 -2.23
N ASN A 216 1.96 -20.39 -1.48
CA ASN A 216 1.43 -21.31 -0.48
C ASN A 216 0.96 -22.60 -1.16
N PRO A 217 1.37 -23.79 -0.69
CA PRO A 217 0.95 -25.06 -1.26
C PRO A 217 -0.56 -25.27 -1.31
N VAL A 218 -1.33 -24.71 -0.37
CA VAL A 218 -2.81 -24.78 -0.39
C VAL A 218 -3.34 -24.07 -1.64
N VAL A 219 -2.90 -22.83 -1.87
CA VAL A 219 -3.29 -22.04 -3.04
C VAL A 219 -2.84 -22.74 -4.33
N ARG A 220 -1.55 -23.07 -4.42
CA ARG A 220 -0.96 -23.66 -5.63
C ARG A 220 -1.59 -24.99 -6.01
N ASN A 221 -1.79 -25.89 -5.05
CA ASN A 221 -2.31 -27.23 -5.34
C ASN A 221 -3.80 -27.19 -5.65
N THR A 222 -4.57 -26.32 -5.00
CA THR A 222 -5.99 -26.15 -5.29
C THR A 222 -6.20 -25.54 -6.68
N ALA A 223 -5.48 -24.46 -7.00
CA ALA A 223 -5.49 -23.87 -8.34
C ALA A 223 -5.07 -24.87 -9.43
N ALA A 224 -3.99 -25.64 -9.20
CA ALA A 224 -3.55 -26.68 -10.13
C ALA A 224 -4.64 -27.71 -10.44
N ARG A 225 -5.36 -28.16 -9.40
CA ARG A 225 -6.39 -29.19 -9.50
C ARG A 225 -7.58 -28.71 -10.32
N ILE A 226 -8.01 -27.47 -10.08
CA ILE A 226 -9.11 -26.83 -10.80
C ILE A 226 -8.72 -26.56 -12.26
N ALA A 227 -7.49 -26.11 -12.49
CA ALA A 227 -6.98 -25.84 -13.83
C ALA A 227 -6.65 -27.11 -14.65
N ALA A 228 -6.57 -28.28 -14.00
CA ALA A 228 -6.05 -29.51 -14.62
C ALA A 228 -6.85 -30.01 -15.84
N ASP A 229 -8.13 -29.65 -15.95
CA ASP A 229 -8.96 -29.98 -17.12
C ASP A 229 -8.50 -29.26 -18.40
N ALA A 230 -7.83 -28.11 -18.25
CA ALA A 230 -7.21 -27.35 -19.33
C ALA A 230 -5.68 -27.48 -19.24
N GLN A 231 -5.14 -28.61 -19.72
CA GLN A 231 -3.72 -28.94 -19.61
C GLN A 231 -2.84 -28.00 -20.45
N GLY A 232 -1.65 -27.68 -19.94
CA GLY A 232 -0.61 -26.95 -20.67
C GLY A 232 -0.23 -25.63 -20.03
N ASN A 233 0.21 -24.69 -20.87
CA ASN A 233 0.56 -23.34 -20.45
C ASN A 233 -0.66 -22.57 -19.92
N PHE A 234 -0.41 -21.45 -19.25
CA PHE A 234 -1.46 -20.56 -18.77
C PHE A 234 -2.44 -20.19 -19.89
N SER A 235 -3.74 -20.42 -19.69
CA SER A 235 -4.79 -20.23 -20.71
C SER A 235 -6.08 -19.62 -20.16
N ILE A 236 -6.94 -19.13 -21.07
CA ILE A 236 -8.25 -18.57 -20.71
C ILE A 236 -9.20 -19.62 -20.13
N GLU A 237 -9.10 -20.88 -20.53
CA GLU A 237 -9.90 -21.97 -19.97
C GLU A 237 -9.51 -22.25 -18.52
N GLN A 238 -8.21 -22.15 -18.19
CA GLN A 238 -7.76 -22.24 -16.79
C GLN A 238 -8.29 -21.07 -15.95
N VAL A 239 -8.32 -19.86 -16.52
CA VAL A 239 -8.94 -18.69 -15.89
C VAL A 239 -10.42 -18.93 -15.63
N ALA A 240 -11.17 -19.38 -16.64
CA ALA A 240 -12.60 -19.66 -16.55
C ALA A 240 -12.90 -20.74 -15.50
N ASN A 241 -12.13 -21.83 -15.48
CA ASN A 241 -12.25 -22.88 -14.47
C ASN A 241 -12.07 -22.35 -13.05
N ILE A 242 -11.01 -21.57 -12.80
CA ILE A 242 -10.72 -21.01 -11.47
C ILE A 242 -11.82 -20.02 -11.07
N PHE A 243 -12.14 -19.06 -11.94
CA PHE A 243 -13.16 -18.06 -11.67
C PHE A 243 -14.52 -18.71 -11.37
N SER A 244 -14.97 -19.63 -12.22
CA SER A 244 -16.25 -20.31 -12.03
C SER A 244 -16.28 -21.20 -10.78
N HIS A 245 -15.17 -21.84 -10.43
CA HIS A 245 -15.08 -22.61 -9.19
C HIS A 245 -15.23 -21.73 -7.95
N VAL A 246 -14.44 -20.66 -7.87
CA VAL A 246 -14.45 -19.76 -6.71
C VAL A 246 -15.79 -19.05 -6.63
N ARG A 247 -16.27 -18.46 -7.72
CA ARG A 247 -17.55 -17.74 -7.78
C ARG A 247 -18.74 -18.66 -7.48
N GLY A 248 -18.74 -19.88 -8.00
CA GLY A 248 -19.80 -20.85 -7.74
C GLY A 248 -19.83 -21.35 -6.28
N SER A 249 -18.69 -21.26 -5.60
CA SER A 249 -18.56 -21.64 -4.18
C SER A 249 -18.68 -20.44 -3.24
N TRP A 250 -18.64 -19.21 -3.77
CA TRP A 250 -18.52 -17.99 -2.97
C TRP A 250 -19.73 -17.77 -2.08
N ARG A 251 -19.49 -17.51 -0.79
CA ARG A 251 -20.51 -17.07 0.16
C ARG A 251 -20.12 -15.72 0.71
N TYR A 252 -20.86 -14.70 0.31
CA TYR A 252 -20.55 -13.33 0.68
C TYR A 252 -20.86 -13.05 2.16
N VAL A 253 -19.86 -12.58 2.89
CA VAL A 253 -19.97 -12.13 4.28
C VAL A 253 -19.14 -10.86 4.42
N ASN A 254 -19.79 -9.75 4.78
CA ASN A 254 -19.08 -8.50 5.02
C ASN A 254 -18.10 -8.65 6.19
N ASP A 255 -16.99 -7.94 6.09
CA ASP A 255 -16.09 -7.74 7.20
C ASP A 255 -16.74 -7.05 8.40
N PRO A 256 -16.15 -7.21 9.61
CA PRO A 256 -16.63 -6.51 10.79
C PRO A 256 -16.64 -4.99 10.60
N GLU A 257 -17.73 -4.35 11.00
CA GLU A 257 -17.91 -2.91 10.86
C GLU A 257 -16.73 -2.13 11.47
N GLY A 258 -16.14 -1.22 10.67
CA GLY A 258 -15.03 -0.37 11.09
C GLY A 258 -13.63 -0.99 10.90
N SER A 259 -13.53 -2.19 10.32
CA SER A 259 -12.25 -2.81 9.96
C SER A 259 -12.32 -3.50 8.60
N GLU A 260 -11.24 -3.35 7.83
CA GLU A 260 -11.02 -4.15 6.62
C GLU A 260 -10.02 -5.26 6.91
N TYR A 261 -10.40 -6.51 6.69
CA TYR A 261 -9.67 -7.74 6.91
C TYR A 261 -9.43 -8.49 5.59
N PHE A 262 -8.27 -8.23 4.99
CA PHE A 262 -7.80 -9.00 3.84
C PHE A 262 -7.42 -10.44 4.24
N ALA A 263 -8.31 -11.42 4.07
CA ALA A 263 -8.00 -12.81 4.35
C ALA A 263 -6.89 -13.32 3.42
N HIS A 264 -6.03 -14.19 3.94
CA HIS A 264 -5.05 -14.85 3.08
C HIS A 264 -5.76 -15.76 2.07
N ALA A 265 -5.28 -15.87 0.82
CA ALA A 265 -5.91 -16.75 -0.15
C ALA A 265 -5.97 -18.21 0.33
N SER A 266 -4.94 -18.68 1.04
CA SER A 266 -4.96 -19.99 1.69
C SER A 266 -6.01 -20.13 2.80
N GLU A 267 -6.27 -19.05 3.55
CA GLU A 267 -7.33 -18.98 4.56
C GLU A 267 -8.70 -19.03 3.88
N THR A 268 -8.94 -18.22 2.86
CA THR A 268 -10.19 -18.22 2.07
C THR A 268 -10.50 -19.60 1.50
N ILE A 269 -9.50 -20.31 0.96
CA ILE A 269 -9.67 -21.68 0.45
C ILE A 269 -10.02 -22.65 1.59
N THR A 270 -9.32 -22.56 2.72
CA THR A 270 -9.55 -23.45 3.87
C THR A 270 -10.90 -23.17 4.55
N ASN A 271 -11.39 -21.94 4.43
CA ASN A 271 -12.66 -21.48 4.94
C ASN A 271 -13.81 -21.60 3.91
N GLU A 272 -13.68 -22.51 2.94
CA GLU A 272 -14.73 -22.80 1.94
C GLU A 272 -15.21 -21.58 1.13
N TYR A 273 -14.31 -20.67 0.75
CA TYR A 273 -14.61 -19.53 -0.11
C TYR A 273 -15.68 -18.57 0.48
N VAL A 274 -15.54 -18.25 1.77
CA VAL A 274 -16.38 -17.28 2.48
C VAL A 274 -15.58 -16.00 2.72
N GLY A 275 -16.16 -14.85 2.41
CA GLY A 275 -15.52 -13.54 2.56
C GLY A 275 -16.27 -12.45 1.81
N ASP A 276 -15.66 -11.29 1.65
CA ASP A 276 -16.25 -10.16 0.92
C ASP A 276 -15.61 -9.93 -0.47
N CYS A 277 -15.68 -8.71 -1.03
CA CYS A 277 -15.15 -8.43 -2.36
C CYS A 277 -13.62 -8.52 -2.43
N ASP A 278 -12.90 -8.13 -1.38
CA ASP A 278 -11.44 -8.12 -1.41
C ASP A 278 -10.86 -9.53 -1.23
N ASP A 279 -11.49 -10.34 -0.38
CA ASP A 279 -11.14 -11.76 -0.20
C ASP A 279 -11.31 -12.53 -1.52
N PHE A 280 -12.39 -12.25 -2.25
CA PHE A 280 -12.63 -12.83 -3.57
C PHE A 280 -11.51 -12.44 -4.54
N ALA A 281 -11.20 -11.14 -4.60
CA ALA A 281 -10.18 -10.62 -5.47
C ALA A 281 -8.80 -11.21 -5.16
N ILE A 282 -8.47 -11.33 -3.87
CA ILE A 282 -7.23 -11.90 -3.36
C ILE A 282 -7.10 -13.37 -3.77
N VAL A 283 -8.10 -14.20 -3.47
CA VAL A 283 -7.99 -15.65 -3.72
C VAL A 283 -7.92 -15.96 -5.22
N VAL A 284 -8.69 -15.27 -6.06
CA VAL A 284 -8.67 -15.49 -7.51
C VAL A 284 -7.33 -15.04 -8.09
N ALA A 285 -6.86 -13.83 -7.76
CA ALA A 285 -5.58 -13.33 -8.26
C ALA A 285 -4.40 -14.21 -7.79
N ALA A 286 -4.44 -14.68 -6.55
CA ALA A 286 -3.47 -15.60 -5.98
C ALA A 286 -3.42 -16.95 -6.73
N MET A 287 -4.59 -17.56 -6.95
CA MET A 287 -4.70 -18.85 -7.65
C MET A 287 -4.17 -18.74 -9.08
N LEU A 288 -4.56 -17.70 -9.82
CA LEU A 288 -4.08 -17.44 -11.18
C LEU A 288 -2.56 -17.22 -11.20
N THR A 289 -2.04 -16.42 -10.26
CA THR A 289 -0.60 -16.17 -10.12
C THR A 289 0.17 -17.46 -9.85
N SER A 290 -0.37 -18.34 -8.99
CA SER A 290 0.28 -19.60 -8.61
C SER A 290 0.47 -20.57 -9.78
N ILE A 291 -0.39 -20.51 -10.80
CA ILE A 291 -0.32 -21.36 -12.00
C ILE A 291 0.39 -20.69 -13.19
N GLY A 292 1.03 -19.53 -12.96
CA GLY A 292 1.82 -18.82 -13.98
C GLY A 292 1.09 -17.69 -14.69
N GLY A 293 -0.12 -17.36 -14.25
CA GLY A 293 -0.85 -16.18 -14.73
C GLY A 293 -0.26 -14.88 -14.19
N ARG A 294 -0.45 -13.80 -14.95
CA ARG A 294 -0.17 -12.44 -14.47
C ARG A 294 -1.48 -11.80 -14.02
N ALA A 295 -1.75 -11.81 -12.73
CA ALA A 295 -2.93 -11.17 -12.16
C ALA A 295 -2.58 -9.89 -11.42
N ARG A 296 -3.57 -9.01 -11.25
CA ARG A 296 -3.54 -7.83 -10.37
C ARG A 296 -4.88 -7.71 -9.66
N ILE A 297 -4.89 -7.04 -8.52
CA ILE A 297 -6.11 -6.71 -7.77
C ILE A 297 -6.40 -5.24 -8.01
N VAL A 298 -7.61 -4.93 -8.46
CA VAL A 298 -8.08 -3.56 -8.60
C VAL A 298 -8.92 -3.21 -7.38
N MET A 299 -8.57 -2.11 -6.74
CA MET A 299 -9.39 -1.47 -5.72
C MET A 299 -9.93 -0.18 -6.30
N MET A 300 -11.23 0.05 -6.13
CA MET A 300 -11.93 1.18 -6.70
C MET A 300 -12.92 1.77 -5.70
N SER A 301 -13.39 2.99 -6.01
CA SER A 301 -14.57 3.55 -5.38
C SER A 301 -15.56 3.95 -6.46
N GLY A 302 -16.84 3.70 -6.23
CA GLY A 302 -17.94 4.00 -7.14
C GLY A 302 -19.14 4.61 -6.42
N PRO A 303 -20.27 4.79 -7.12
CA PRO A 303 -21.51 5.28 -6.54
C PRO A 303 -22.04 4.43 -5.38
N GLU A 304 -21.70 3.13 -5.36
CA GLU A 304 -22.15 2.15 -4.36
C GLU A 304 -21.16 1.95 -3.21
N GLY A 305 -19.99 2.61 -3.26
CA GLY A 305 -18.94 2.51 -2.26
C GLY A 305 -17.63 1.95 -2.81
N GLY A 306 -16.76 1.51 -1.90
CA GLY A 306 -15.52 0.82 -2.26
C GLY A 306 -15.81 -0.59 -2.78
N HIS A 307 -15.03 -1.03 -3.75
CA HIS A 307 -15.11 -2.39 -4.30
C HIS A 307 -13.71 -2.89 -4.69
N ALA A 308 -13.55 -4.21 -4.71
CA ALA A 308 -12.33 -4.87 -5.11
C ALA A 308 -12.64 -6.03 -6.06
N TYR A 309 -11.83 -6.13 -7.13
CA TYR A 309 -11.95 -7.21 -8.10
C TYR A 309 -10.58 -7.55 -8.70
N PRO A 310 -10.36 -8.79 -9.16
CA PRO A 310 -9.14 -9.16 -9.86
C PRO A 310 -9.22 -8.83 -11.35
N GLU A 311 -8.06 -8.59 -11.95
CA GLU A 311 -7.88 -8.61 -13.40
C GLU A 311 -6.73 -9.56 -13.76
N VAL A 312 -6.80 -10.17 -14.94
CA VAL A 312 -5.76 -11.06 -15.43
C VAL A 312 -5.28 -10.67 -16.83
N CYS A 313 -3.96 -10.65 -17.00
CA CYS A 313 -3.34 -10.36 -18.27
C CYS A 313 -3.37 -11.57 -19.20
N LEU A 314 -3.85 -11.35 -20.42
CA LEU A 314 -3.85 -12.32 -21.51
C LEU A 314 -3.13 -11.72 -22.72
N ALA A 315 -2.40 -12.55 -23.46
CA ALA A 315 -1.64 -12.13 -24.63
C ALA A 315 -2.41 -12.27 -25.97
N GLY A 316 -3.65 -12.77 -25.93
CA GLY A 316 -4.47 -13.04 -27.12
C GLY A 316 -5.30 -11.84 -27.58
N ASP A 317 -5.86 -11.95 -28.78
CA ASP A 317 -6.84 -10.99 -29.29
C ASP A 317 -8.13 -11.04 -28.43
N PRO A 318 -8.75 -9.89 -28.13
CA PRO A 318 -10.00 -9.86 -27.35
C PRO A 318 -11.13 -10.71 -27.92
N GLU A 319 -11.27 -10.78 -29.25
CA GLU A 319 -12.30 -11.58 -29.89
C GLU A 319 -12.01 -13.08 -29.78
N ASP A 320 -10.74 -13.48 -29.86
CA ASP A 320 -10.32 -14.86 -29.60
C ASP A 320 -10.60 -15.25 -28.14
N VAL A 321 -10.27 -14.38 -27.18
CA VAL A 321 -10.56 -14.60 -25.75
C VAL A 321 -12.07 -14.74 -25.52
N ARG A 322 -12.88 -13.86 -26.12
CA ARG A 322 -14.34 -13.94 -26.06
C ARG A 322 -14.86 -15.25 -26.64
N ALA A 323 -14.37 -15.66 -27.81
CA ALA A 323 -14.81 -16.88 -28.48
C ALA A 323 -14.46 -18.14 -27.67
N HIS A 324 -13.27 -18.20 -27.08
CA HIS A 324 -12.87 -19.30 -26.20
C HIS A 324 -13.71 -19.36 -24.92
N LEU A 325 -14.03 -18.21 -24.31
CA LEU A 325 -14.96 -18.17 -23.18
C LEU A 325 -16.35 -18.64 -23.58
N ASP A 326 -16.87 -18.17 -24.70
CA ASP A 326 -18.19 -18.56 -25.20
C ASP A 326 -18.27 -20.08 -25.44
N ASP A 327 -17.26 -20.68 -26.09
CA ASP A 327 -17.17 -22.12 -26.27
C ASP A 327 -17.10 -22.86 -24.93
N HIS A 328 -16.26 -22.39 -24.00
CA HIS A 328 -16.11 -22.97 -22.67
C HIS A 328 -17.45 -23.01 -21.92
N TYR A 329 -18.15 -21.88 -21.82
CA TYR A 329 -19.41 -21.78 -21.08
C TYR A 329 -20.56 -22.53 -21.75
N GLN A 330 -20.59 -22.64 -23.09
CA GLN A 330 -21.59 -23.44 -23.79
C GLN A 330 -21.40 -24.95 -23.57
N HIS A 331 -20.15 -25.40 -23.35
CA HIS A 331 -19.81 -26.81 -23.20
C HIS A 331 -19.65 -27.28 -21.75
N LEU A 332 -19.96 -26.43 -20.76
CA LEU A 332 -19.96 -26.83 -19.35
C LEU A 332 -20.81 -28.09 -19.11
N ARG A 333 -20.32 -28.97 -18.24
CA ARG A 333 -21.04 -30.21 -17.87
C ARG A 333 -22.35 -29.90 -17.18
N ASP A 334 -22.34 -28.91 -16.29
CA ASP A 334 -23.56 -28.41 -15.66
C ASP A 334 -24.33 -27.53 -16.65
N ARG A 335 -25.49 -28.02 -17.09
CA ARG A 335 -26.34 -27.31 -18.04
C ARG A 335 -26.95 -26.04 -17.46
N ALA A 336 -27.09 -25.93 -16.14
CA ALA A 336 -27.66 -24.76 -15.48
C ALA A 336 -26.71 -23.55 -15.50
N LEU A 337 -25.41 -23.81 -15.64
CA LEU A 337 -24.37 -22.77 -15.69
C LEU A 337 -23.99 -22.37 -17.11
N ARG A 338 -24.58 -23.01 -18.13
CA ARG A 338 -24.30 -22.69 -19.54
C ARG A 338 -24.88 -21.34 -19.91
N GLN A 339 -24.08 -20.55 -20.60
CA GLN A 339 -24.47 -19.23 -21.09
C GLN A 339 -23.62 -18.83 -22.30
N HIS A 340 -24.13 -17.88 -23.07
CA HIS A 340 -23.38 -17.27 -24.16
C HIS A 340 -22.54 -16.10 -23.67
N VAL A 341 -21.30 -16.01 -24.15
CA VAL A 341 -20.40 -14.88 -23.90
C VAL A 341 -20.35 -14.00 -25.16
N ASN A 342 -21.28 -13.03 -25.20
CA ASN A 342 -21.47 -12.15 -26.36
C ASN A 342 -20.45 -11.00 -26.44
N GLY A 343 -19.67 -10.77 -25.38
CA GLY A 343 -18.67 -9.71 -25.30
C GLY A 343 -17.83 -9.85 -24.05
N ILE A 344 -16.69 -9.16 -24.03
CA ILE A 344 -15.80 -9.09 -22.87
C ILE A 344 -15.41 -7.64 -22.57
N HIS A 345 -15.18 -7.35 -21.30
CA HIS A 345 -14.65 -6.11 -20.79
C HIS A 345 -13.24 -6.32 -20.25
N TYR A 346 -12.34 -5.44 -20.66
CA TYR A 346 -10.92 -5.51 -20.33
C TYR A 346 -10.30 -4.10 -20.38
N ARG A 347 -9.11 -3.96 -19.81
CA ARG A 347 -8.28 -2.75 -19.97
C ARG A 347 -7.05 -3.05 -20.81
N PRO A 348 -6.78 -2.28 -21.87
CA PRO A 348 -5.50 -2.34 -22.54
C PRO A 348 -4.44 -1.58 -21.74
N ALA A 349 -3.21 -2.09 -21.73
CA ALA A 349 -2.04 -1.43 -21.17
C ALA A 349 -0.81 -1.67 -22.05
N GLU A 350 0.24 -0.87 -21.86
CA GLU A 350 1.51 -1.05 -22.59
C GLU A 350 2.16 -2.40 -22.27
N ASP A 351 2.06 -2.85 -21.01
CA ASP A 351 2.67 -4.09 -20.52
C ASP A 351 1.79 -5.33 -20.72
N CYS A 352 0.52 -5.14 -21.11
CA CYS A 352 -0.45 -6.19 -21.34
C CYS A 352 -1.53 -5.73 -22.34
N PRO A 353 -1.75 -6.45 -23.45
CA PRO A 353 -2.77 -6.05 -24.41
C PRO A 353 -4.19 -6.17 -23.84
N LEU A 354 -4.41 -7.07 -22.87
CA LEU A 354 -5.73 -7.39 -22.35
C LEU A 354 -5.66 -7.75 -20.86
N TRP A 355 -6.02 -6.80 -19.99
CA TRP A 355 -6.36 -7.07 -18.59
C TRP A 355 -7.85 -7.38 -18.47
N LEU A 356 -8.20 -8.66 -18.43
CA LEU A 356 -9.59 -9.15 -18.41
C LEU A 356 -10.22 -8.90 -17.04
N ASN A 357 -11.43 -8.33 -17.02
CA ASN A 357 -12.18 -8.15 -15.78
C ASN A 357 -12.59 -9.50 -15.18
N LEU A 358 -12.34 -9.72 -13.90
CA LEU A 358 -12.77 -10.92 -13.16
C LEU A 358 -13.59 -10.56 -11.92
N ASP A 359 -14.38 -9.49 -12.00
CA ASP A 359 -15.34 -9.13 -10.96
C ASP A 359 -16.35 -10.26 -10.71
N TRP A 360 -16.55 -10.63 -9.45
CA TRP A 360 -17.50 -11.68 -9.07
C TRP A 360 -18.96 -11.29 -9.31
N ASN A 361 -19.26 -9.99 -9.33
CA ASN A 361 -20.57 -9.47 -9.70
C ASN A 361 -20.90 -9.77 -11.18
N ALA A 362 -19.88 -10.01 -12.01
CA ALA A 362 -20.06 -10.58 -13.32
C ALA A 362 -20.35 -12.09 -13.26
N GLY A 363 -21.23 -12.58 -14.13
CA GLY A 363 -21.53 -14.02 -14.24
C GLY A 363 -20.41 -14.87 -14.86
N VAL A 364 -19.51 -14.23 -15.62
CA VAL A 364 -18.40 -14.85 -16.37
C VAL A 364 -17.17 -13.93 -16.37
N PRO A 365 -15.96 -14.46 -16.61
CA PRO A 365 -14.79 -13.66 -16.94
C PRO A 365 -15.10 -12.69 -18.09
N GLY A 366 -14.63 -11.45 -17.95
CA GLY A 366 -14.88 -10.39 -18.91
C GLY A 366 -16.27 -9.76 -18.81
N GLY A 367 -17.05 -9.98 -17.75
CA GLY A 367 -18.28 -9.21 -17.57
C GLY A 367 -18.02 -7.72 -17.33
N ALA A 368 -19.09 -6.92 -17.35
CA ALA A 368 -19.00 -5.46 -17.21
C ALA A 368 -18.33 -5.04 -15.91
N TYR A 369 -17.57 -3.95 -15.98
CA TYR A 369 -17.09 -3.25 -14.80
C TYR A 369 -18.25 -2.53 -14.11
N GLU A 370 -18.13 -2.41 -12.80
CA GLU A 370 -18.91 -1.43 -12.06
C GLU A 370 -18.49 0.01 -12.39
N ALA A 371 -19.36 0.97 -12.05
CA ALA A 371 -19.08 2.37 -12.27
C ALA A 371 -18.00 2.86 -11.29
N GLU A 372 -16.91 3.39 -11.83
CA GLU A 372 -15.75 3.82 -11.04
C GLU A 372 -15.59 5.34 -11.03
N SER A 373 -15.33 5.88 -9.86
CA SER A 373 -14.85 7.25 -9.66
C SER A 373 -13.31 7.33 -9.68
N TRP A 374 -12.64 6.31 -9.15
CA TRP A 374 -11.20 6.09 -9.26
C TRP A 374 -10.92 4.58 -9.13
N ALA A 375 -9.78 4.13 -9.69
CA ALA A 375 -9.34 2.74 -9.60
C ALA A 375 -7.81 2.64 -9.49
N VAL A 376 -7.32 1.71 -8.67
CA VAL A 376 -5.90 1.42 -8.47
C VAL A 376 -5.67 -0.08 -8.62
N ALA A 377 -4.78 -0.45 -9.54
CA ALA A 377 -4.23 -1.79 -9.59
C ALA A 377 -3.11 -1.96 -8.55
N ILE A 378 -3.13 -3.10 -7.86
CA ILE A 378 -2.09 -3.62 -6.97
C ILE A 378 -1.56 -4.90 -7.61
N TYR A 379 -0.26 -4.94 -7.87
CA TYR A 379 0.41 -6.09 -8.47
C TYR A 379 1.02 -6.99 -7.38
N PRO A 380 1.21 -8.30 -7.65
CA PRO A 380 1.81 -9.23 -6.70
C PRO A 380 3.23 -8.84 -6.23
N ASP A 381 3.95 -8.05 -7.03
CA ASP A 381 5.29 -7.53 -6.71
C ASP A 381 5.25 -6.25 -5.84
N GLY A 382 4.06 -5.77 -5.47
CA GLY A 382 3.86 -4.54 -4.71
C GLY A 382 3.95 -3.27 -5.54
N ARG A 383 4.00 -3.35 -6.87
CA ARG A 383 3.75 -2.20 -7.75
C ARG A 383 2.29 -1.78 -7.63
N THR A 384 2.03 -0.49 -7.78
CA THR A 384 0.66 0.05 -7.88
C THR A 384 0.54 0.96 -9.08
N GLU A 385 -0.61 0.97 -9.73
CA GLU A 385 -0.90 1.79 -10.91
C GLU A 385 -2.29 2.40 -10.80
N THR A 386 -2.38 3.71 -11.00
CA THR A 386 -3.67 4.40 -11.13
C THR A 386 -4.25 4.07 -12.50
N LEU A 387 -5.45 3.51 -12.52
CA LEU A 387 -6.13 3.13 -13.75
C LEU A 387 -7.05 4.27 -14.19
N ALA A 388 -7.26 4.40 -15.50
CA ALA A 388 -8.41 5.15 -16.00
C ALA A 388 -9.70 4.48 -15.49
N THR A 389 -10.78 5.22 -15.30
CA THR A 389 -12.05 4.61 -14.90
C THR A 389 -12.61 3.74 -16.04
N ALA A 390 -13.24 2.62 -15.69
CA ALA A 390 -13.83 1.70 -16.65
C ALA A 390 -14.84 2.42 -17.57
N GLY A 391 -14.81 2.11 -18.86
CA GLY A 391 -15.68 2.75 -19.86
C GLY A 391 -15.16 4.09 -20.41
N THR A 392 -14.06 4.63 -19.87
CA THR A 392 -13.34 5.74 -20.51
C THR A 392 -12.39 5.16 -21.57
N PRO A 393 -12.53 5.50 -22.87
CA PRO A 393 -11.59 5.04 -23.88
C PRO A 393 -10.16 5.51 -23.53
N PRO A 394 -9.11 4.72 -23.84
CA PRO A 394 -7.75 5.15 -23.60
C PRO A 394 -7.48 6.46 -24.35
N PRO A 395 -6.68 7.39 -23.77
CA PRO A 395 -6.29 8.60 -24.49
C PRO A 395 -5.62 8.21 -25.82
N ALA A 396 -6.00 8.90 -26.90
CA ALA A 396 -5.44 8.64 -28.22
C ALA A 396 -3.91 8.70 -28.16
N ALA A 397 -3.24 7.68 -28.71
CA ALA A 397 -1.78 7.66 -28.78
C ALA A 397 -1.28 8.95 -29.46
N PRO A 398 -0.20 9.58 -28.96
CA PRO A 398 0.38 10.72 -29.63
C PRO A 398 0.79 10.31 -31.06
N PRO A 399 0.59 11.19 -32.06
CA PRO A 399 0.94 10.87 -33.44
C PRO A 399 2.42 10.49 -33.51
N ALA A 400 2.72 9.38 -34.20
CA ALA A 400 4.09 8.94 -34.44
C ALA A 400 4.90 10.11 -35.02
N PRO A 401 6.16 10.32 -34.57
CA PRO A 401 7.00 11.36 -35.12
C PRO A 401 7.11 11.13 -36.62
N ALA A 402 6.72 12.14 -37.40
CA ALA A 402 6.83 12.09 -38.85
C ALA A 402 8.27 11.74 -39.20
N SER A 403 8.46 10.60 -39.88
CA SER A 403 9.75 10.24 -40.46
C SER A 403 10.10 11.31 -41.50
N GLY A 404 10.96 12.24 -41.11
CA GLY A 404 11.52 13.24 -42.02
C GLY A 404 12.30 12.52 -43.12
N GLY A 405 11.78 12.59 -44.33
CA GLY A 405 12.46 12.20 -45.57
C GLY A 405 13.25 13.33 -46.18
#